data_AF-A0AAJ6YTM7-F1
#
_entry.id   AF-A0AAJ6YTM7-F1
#
_cell.length_a   1.000
_cell.length_b   1.000
_cell.length_c   1.000
_cell.angle_alpha   90.00
_cell.angle_beta   90.00
_cell.angle_gamma   90.00
#
_symmetry.space_group_name_H-M   'P 1'
#
loop_
_entity.id
_entity.type
_entity.pdbx_description
1 polymer ?
#
loop_
_entity_poly.entity_id
_entity_poly.type
_entity_poly.pdbx_seq_one_letter_code
_entity_poly.pdbx_strand_id
1 'polypeptide(L)'
;MHYLEVSLELPKDFDSPITATTLKTQLISAVKQLLGTKGAAYKVDILKFNSIEQSFILRCTSKHYVRLRAALTVAHSFEGVPCIYHIIRASPNLLSFTANSRTYTH
;
A
#
# COMPACT_ATOMS: atom_id res chain seq x y z
N MET A 1 7.27 6.71 -13.17
CA MET A 1 7.06 6.16 -11.80
C MET A 1 5.59 6.29 -11.44
N HIS A 2 5.09 5.53 -10.47
CA HIS A 2 3.71 5.65 -9.99
C HIS A 2 3.71 5.69 -8.46
N TYR A 3 2.81 6.51 -7.92
CA TYR A 3 2.56 6.68 -6.49
C TYR A 3 1.17 6.17 -6.17
N LEU A 4 1.03 5.44 -5.07
CA LEU A 4 -0.25 4.92 -4.60
C LEU A 4 -0.48 5.36 -3.16
N GLU A 5 -1.67 5.87 -2.89
CA GLU A 5 -2.20 6.05 -1.54
C GLU A 5 -2.98 4.80 -1.19
N VAL A 6 -2.60 4.17 -0.08
CA VAL A 6 -3.26 2.97 0.42
C VAL A 6 -3.65 3.22 1.86
N SER A 7 -4.91 2.94 2.19
CA SER A 7 -5.38 2.83 3.56
C SER A 7 -5.46 1.36 3.94
N LEU A 8 -5.00 1.03 5.14
CA LEU A 8 -5.11 -0.29 5.71
C LEU A 8 -6.26 -0.29 6.70
N GLU A 9 -7.28 -1.08 6.42
CA GLU A 9 -8.35 -1.37 7.39
C GLU A 9 -8.02 -2.68 8.11
N LEU A 10 -7.91 -2.58 9.43
CA LEU A 10 -7.70 -3.69 10.33
C LEU A 10 -8.92 -3.87 11.26
N PRO A 11 -9.15 -5.08 11.79
CA PRO A 11 -10.19 -5.32 12.77
C PRO A 11 -9.88 -4.54 14.05
N LYS A 12 -10.92 -4.14 14.77
CA LYS A 12 -10.80 -3.30 15.98
C LYS A 12 -9.99 -3.95 17.11
N ASP A 13 -9.83 -5.27 17.08
CA ASP A 13 -9.08 -6.03 18.08
C ASP A 13 -7.56 -6.08 17.82
N PHE A 14 -7.07 -5.30 16.85
CA PHE A 14 -5.64 -5.23 16.53
C PHE A 14 -4.93 -4.22 17.44
N ASP A 15 -4.47 -4.69 18.60
CA ASP A 15 -3.77 -3.86 19.61
C ASP A 15 -2.28 -3.62 19.32
N SER A 16 -1.70 -4.23 18.28
CA SER A 16 -0.27 -4.09 18.01
C SER A 16 0.04 -2.81 17.21
N PRO A 17 1.04 -2.02 17.62
CA PRO A 17 1.41 -0.80 16.92
C PRO A 17 1.99 -1.11 15.54
N ILE A 18 1.28 -0.69 14.49
CA ILE A 18 1.77 -0.83 13.11
C ILE A 18 2.94 0.12 12.94
N THR A 19 4.11 -0.47 12.71
CA THR A 19 5.35 0.26 12.46
C THR A 19 5.67 0.20 10.96
N ALA A 20 6.38 1.20 10.43
CA ALA A 20 6.79 1.19 9.02
C ALA A 20 7.56 -0.09 8.63
N THR A 21 8.31 -0.68 9.57
CA THR A 21 9.05 -1.93 9.38
C THR A 21 8.13 -3.14 9.20
N THR A 22 7.10 -3.28 10.04
CA THR A 22 6.14 -4.40 9.96
C THR A 22 5.28 -4.29 8.70
N LEU A 23 4.92 -3.07 8.32
CA LEU A 23 4.22 -2.81 7.07
C LEU A 23 5.08 -3.19 5.86
N LYS A 24 6.38 -2.88 5.88
CA LYS A 24 7.30 -3.24 4.80
C LYS A 24 7.49 -4.75 4.68
N THR A 25 7.68 -5.47 5.80
CA THR A 25 7.80 -6.94 5.78
C THR A 25 6.53 -7.59 5.26
N GLN A 26 5.36 -7.09 5.67
CA GLN A 26 4.08 -7.62 5.21
C GLN A 26 3.84 -7.34 3.73
N LEU A 27 4.18 -6.15 3.24
CA LEU A 27 4.08 -5.82 1.83
C LEU A 27 4.93 -6.75 0.97
N ILE A 28 6.17 -7.03 1.39
CA ILE A 28 7.07 -7.96 0.70
C ILE A 28 6.47 -9.38 0.72
N SER A 29 5.89 -9.80 1.85
CA SER A 29 5.24 -11.11 1.97
C SER A 29 4.03 -11.25 1.03
N ALA A 30 3.14 -10.27 1.02
CA ALA A 30 1.96 -10.21 0.14
C ALA A 30 2.35 -10.22 -1.35
N VAL A 31 3.34 -9.42 -1.71
CA VAL A 31 3.89 -9.39 -3.08
C VAL A 31 4.52 -10.73 -3.43
N LYS A 32 5.26 -11.37 -2.50
CA LYS A 32 5.86 -12.69 -2.71
C LYS A 32 4.82 -13.79 -2.91
N GLN A 33 3.71 -13.74 -2.18
CA GLN A 33 2.63 -14.73 -2.31
C GLN A 33 1.98 -14.70 -3.70
N LEU A 34 1.71 -13.50 -4.26
CA LEU A 34 1.08 -13.39 -5.58
C LEU A 34 2.08 -13.45 -6.75
N LEU A 35 3.23 -12.79 -6.63
CA LEU A 35 4.18 -12.56 -7.73
C LEU A 35 5.46 -13.40 -7.63
N GLY A 36 5.57 -14.22 -6.59
CA GLY A 36 6.74 -15.04 -6.32
C GLY A 36 7.98 -14.25 -5.89
N THR A 37 9.13 -14.94 -5.89
CA THR A 37 10.44 -14.37 -5.50
C THR A 37 10.88 -13.21 -6.39
N LYS A 38 10.59 -13.29 -7.69
CA LYS A 38 10.86 -12.20 -8.65
C LYS A 38 10.05 -10.95 -8.34
N GLY A 39 8.82 -11.12 -7.83
CA GLY A 39 7.96 -10.03 -7.39
C GLY A 39 8.49 -9.31 -6.17
N ALA A 40 8.97 -10.05 -5.18
CA ALA A 40 9.53 -9.50 -3.95
C ALA A 40 10.80 -8.65 -4.19
N ALA A 41 11.51 -8.89 -5.30
CA ALA A 41 12.69 -8.13 -5.68
C ALA A 41 12.37 -6.75 -6.33
N TYR A 42 11.09 -6.45 -6.58
CA TYR A 42 10.72 -5.15 -7.14
C TYR A 42 11.03 -4.02 -6.14
N LYS A 43 11.57 -2.91 -6.64
CA LYS A 43 11.81 -1.71 -5.84
C LYS A 43 10.48 -1.05 -5.49
N VAL A 44 10.05 -1.25 -4.26
CA VAL A 44 8.86 -0.62 -3.66
C VAL A 44 9.30 0.15 -2.43
N ASP A 45 9.08 1.46 -2.46
CA ASP A 45 9.45 2.35 -1.36
C ASP A 45 8.20 2.89 -0.69
N ILE A 46 8.19 2.93 0.64
CA ILE A 46 7.17 3.63 1.43
C ILE A 46 7.68 5.05 1.64
N LEU A 47 6.97 6.04 1.11
CA LEU A 47 7.37 7.46 1.20
C LEU A 47 6.86 8.13 2.46
N LYS A 48 5.65 7.77 2.88
CA LYS A 48 4.99 8.32 4.06
C LYS A 48 4.14 7.21 4.67
N PHE A 49 4.16 7.13 5.99
CA PHE A 49 3.32 6.24 6.77
C PHE A 49 2.69 7.06 7.90
N ASN A 50 1.38 6.98 8.02
CA ASN A 50 0.61 7.60 9.08
C ASN A 50 0.00 6.49 9.94
N SER A 51 0.51 6.31 11.16
CA SER A 51 0.00 5.28 12.08
C SER A 51 -1.43 5.57 12.56
N ILE A 52 -1.84 6.85 12.61
CA ILE A 52 -3.16 7.25 13.13
C ILE A 52 -4.26 6.88 12.14
N GLU A 53 -4.07 7.27 10.88
CA GLU A 53 -5.02 6.99 9.80
C GLU A 53 -4.81 5.63 9.13
N GLN A 54 -3.77 4.89 9.56
CA GLN A 54 -3.33 3.64 8.93
C GLN A 54 -3.13 3.78 7.40
N SER A 55 -2.74 4.98 6.97
CA SER A 55 -2.57 5.35 5.57
C SER A 55 -1.09 5.46 5.20
N PHE A 56 -0.75 5.06 3.98
CA PHE A 56 0.62 5.14 3.50
C PHE A 56 0.73 5.37 1.99
N ILE A 57 1.86 5.95 1.60
CA ILE A 57 2.18 6.26 0.21
C ILE A 57 3.26 5.30 -0.27
N LEU A 58 2.94 4.51 -1.30
CA LEU A 58 3.87 3.63 -1.98
C LEU A 58 4.39 4.25 -3.27
N ARG A 59 5.67 4.05 -3.55
CA ARG A 59 6.31 4.37 -4.83
C ARG A 59 6.72 3.09 -5.52
N CYS A 60 6.35 2.97 -6.79
CA CYS A 60 6.76 1.85 -7.65
C CYS A 60 7.04 2.29 -9.09
N THR A 61 7.65 1.42 -9.87
CA THR A 61 7.82 1.64 -11.32
C THR A 61 6.50 1.39 -12.06
N SER A 62 6.27 2.10 -13.16
CA SER A 62 5.05 1.93 -13.98
C SER A 62 4.83 0.50 -14.46
N LYS A 63 5.93 -0.22 -14.74
CA LYS A 63 5.89 -1.63 -15.16
C LYS A 63 5.35 -2.58 -14.09
N HIS A 64 5.52 -2.23 -12.81
CA HIS A 64 5.12 -3.09 -11.68
C HIS A 64 3.87 -2.58 -10.96
N TYR A 65 3.42 -1.37 -11.28
CA TYR A 65 2.21 -0.75 -10.70
C TYR A 65 0.99 -1.68 -10.71
N VAL A 66 0.63 -2.22 -11.88
CA VAL A 66 -0.56 -3.07 -12.04
C VAL A 66 -0.45 -4.33 -11.17
N ARG A 67 0.72 -4.95 -11.17
CA ARG A 67 1.02 -6.17 -10.42
C ARG A 67 0.98 -5.93 -8.91
N LEU A 68 1.58 -4.82 -8.46
CA LEU A 68 1.60 -4.44 -7.06
C LEU A 68 0.19 -4.11 -6.56
N ARG A 69 -0.60 -3.40 -7.38
CA ARG A 69 -1.99 -3.10 -7.07
C ARG A 69 -2.82 -4.38 -6.93
N ALA A 70 -2.67 -5.32 -7.87
CA ALA A 70 -3.34 -6.62 -7.78
C ALA A 70 -2.91 -7.42 -6.52
N ALA A 71 -1.62 -7.43 -6.19
CA ALA A 71 -1.12 -8.09 -4.98
C ALA A 71 -1.73 -7.51 -3.71
N LEU A 72 -1.83 -6.18 -3.61
CA LEU A 72 -2.46 -5.51 -2.47
C LEU A 72 -3.97 -5.79 -2.38
N THR A 73 -4.68 -5.82 -3.51
CA THR A 73 -6.12 -6.12 -3.52
C THR A 73 -6.42 -7.56 -3.10
N VAL A 74 -5.53 -8.50 -3.43
CA VAL A 74 -5.70 -9.92 -3.06
C VAL A 74 -5.19 -10.22 -1.65
N ALA A 75 -4.22 -9.44 -1.16
CA ALA A 75 -3.70 -9.60 0.19
C ALA A 75 -4.78 -9.27 1.22
N HIS A 76 -5.26 -10.29 1.92
CA HIS A 76 -6.29 -10.15 2.95
C HIS A 76 -5.77 -10.44 4.37
N SER A 77 -4.47 -10.65 4.53
CA SER A 77 -3.88 -11.01 5.83
C SER A 77 -2.74 -10.06 6.19
N PHE A 78 -2.74 -9.61 7.46
CA PHE A 78 -1.68 -8.86 8.12
C PHE A 78 -1.31 -9.62 9.39
N GLU A 79 -0.12 -10.22 9.45
CA GLU A 79 0.34 -10.99 10.63
C GLU A 79 -0.66 -12.07 11.11
N GLY A 80 -1.43 -12.67 10.18
CA GLY A 80 -2.45 -13.68 10.49
C GLY A 80 -3.84 -13.10 10.83
N VAL A 81 -3.96 -11.77 10.92
CA VAL A 81 -5.22 -11.06 11.13
C VAL A 81 -5.83 -10.65 9.79
N PRO A 82 -7.15 -10.78 9.58
CA PRO A 82 -7.78 -10.34 8.34
C PRO A 82 -7.62 -8.82 8.18
N CYS A 83 -7.06 -8.37 7.05
CA CYS A 83 -6.89 -6.96 6.74
C CYS A 83 -7.40 -6.64 5.33
N ILE A 84 -7.74 -5.38 5.08
CA ILE A 84 -8.17 -4.93 3.76
C ILE A 84 -7.33 -3.72 3.35
N TYR A 85 -6.67 -3.83 2.20
CA TYR A 85 -5.94 -2.71 1.61
C TYR A 85 -6.84 -1.95 0.64
N HIS A 86 -7.21 -0.73 1.02
CA HIS A 86 -7.97 0.18 0.17
C HIS A 86 -7.05 1.10 -0.61
N ILE A 87 -7.00 0.93 -1.92
CA ILE A 87 -6.27 1.86 -2.80
C ILE A 87 -7.11 3.12 -2.97
N ILE A 88 -6.74 4.19 -2.28
CA ILE A 88 -7.44 5.47 -2.34
C ILE A 88 -7.07 6.17 -3.63
N ARG A 89 -5.79 6.36 -3.94
CA ARG A 89 -5.37 7.13 -5.12
C ARG A 89 -4.19 6.48 -5.79
N ALA A 90 -4.07 6.71 -7.08
CA ALA A 90 -2.88 6.36 -7.83
C ALA A 90 -2.58 7.47 -8.84
N SER A 91 -1.34 7.94 -8.88
CA SER A 91 -0.92 8.94 -9.86
C SER A 91 0.54 8.74 -10.29
N PRO A 92 0.88 9.02 -11.55
CA PRO A 92 2.27 9.08 -11.99
C PRO A 92 3.03 10.32 -11.47
N ASN A 93 2.35 11.35 -10.95
CA ASN A 93 2.96 12.61 -10.50
C ASN A 93 2.55 12.95 -9.06
N LEU A 94 3.53 13.27 -8.21
CA LEU A 94 3.32 13.60 -6.80
C LEU A 94 2.54 14.92 -6.61
N LEU A 95 2.70 15.91 -7.51
CA LEU A 95 1.94 17.16 -7.43
C LEU A 95 0.44 16.95 -7.67
N SER A 96 0.09 16.09 -8.64
CA SER A 96 -1.31 15.69 -8.84
C SER A 96 -1.83 14.76 -7.74
N PHE A 97 -0.93 14.17 -6.94
CA PHE A 97 -1.29 13.32 -5.81
C PHE A 97 -1.66 14.14 -4.57
N THR A 98 -0.98 15.28 -4.36
CA THR A 98 -1.34 16.23 -3.30
C THR A 98 -2.66 16.95 -3.60
N ALA A 99 -2.98 17.14 -4.87
CA ALA A 99 -4.29 17.63 -5.29
C ALA A 99 -5.37 16.56 -5.04
N ASN A 100 -6.29 16.85 -4.13
CA ASN A 100 -7.36 15.91 -3.80
C ASN A 100 -8.47 15.97 -4.85
N SER A 101 -8.33 15.17 -5.91
CA SER A 101 -9.35 15.05 -6.96
C SER A 101 -10.71 14.55 -6.44
N ARG A 102 -10.77 13.89 -5.28
CA ARG A 102 -12.02 13.33 -4.72
C ARG A 102 -12.82 14.32 -3.89
N THR A 103 -12.21 15.42 -3.47
CA THR A 103 -12.85 16.48 -2.66
C THR A 103 -12.90 17.80 -3.44
N TYR A 104 -12.61 17.77 -4.74
CA TYR A 104 -12.73 18.95 -5.58
C TYR A 104 -14.20 19.34 -5.74
N THR A 105 -14.56 20.50 -5.20
CA THR A 105 -15.86 21.16 -5.39
C THR A 105 -15.66 22.35 -6.32
N HIS A 106 -16.49 22.43 -7.35
CA HIS A 106 -16.38 23.40 -8.44
C HIS A 106 -16.95 24.77 -8.09
#